data_AF-A0A1Y4DN71-F1
#
_entry.id   AF-A0A1Y4DN71-F1
#
_cell.length_a   1.000
_cell.length_b   1.000
_cell.length_c   1.000
_cell.angle_alpha   90.00
_cell.angle_beta   90.00
_cell.angle_gamma   90.00
#
_symmetry.space_group_name_H-M   'P 1'
#
loop_
_entity.id
_entity.type
_entity.pdbx_description
1 polymer ?
#
loop_
_entity_poly.entity_id
_entity_poly.type
_entity_poly.pdbx_seq_one_letter_code
_entity_poly.pdbx_strand_id
1 'polypeptide(L)'
;MPAQLTYESPVFLPTLERAKKLVPQAFLPCYDWFMSNAGEKVPRLPHNMHPKPTTPIPLSRDSGIYIPGAAQVEYDGGRRYALSVHSTGHRRYNDRAPIRLADGTWVLSYAAHEGSDLSQGYNAALMNCLNDGIPVGVFVKEAPGYRVLGLAYVEQYNSVTRMFTLHGPVSAATETAGSFVPHGFEELPEDEQKILMELDGQDERRVVTAQQVRREQQGKFREALLRAYSETCAITGVNVPEVLQAAHINPYRGRKSQVVNNGILLRADLHLLYDAHLISVEPDSLSVSLSERLGSTAYLRYNHQRLREPVSADLAPNTDLLAVHYEQFRRENPALVA
;
A
#
# COMPACT_ATOMS: atom_id res chain seq x y z
N MET A 1 21.07 -13.88 6.56
CA MET A 1 20.29 -12.88 5.80
C MET A 1 19.02 -12.61 6.60
N PRO A 2 18.77 -11.40 7.12
CA PRO A 2 17.46 -11.10 7.71
C PRO A 2 16.39 -11.32 6.64
N ALA A 3 15.34 -12.07 6.97
CA ALA A 3 14.22 -12.25 6.06
C ALA A 3 13.62 -10.87 5.78
N GLN A 4 13.62 -10.45 4.52
CA GLN A 4 13.04 -9.17 4.14
C GLN A 4 11.51 -9.27 4.32
N LEU A 5 11.00 -8.64 5.37
CA LEU A 5 9.59 -8.74 5.80
C LEU A 5 8.65 -7.93 4.88
N THR A 6 9.21 -7.01 4.11
CA THR A 6 8.50 -6.12 3.19
C THR A 6 9.21 -6.06 1.84
N TYR A 7 8.47 -6.38 0.79
CA TYR A 7 8.87 -6.24 -0.61
C TYR A 7 8.27 -4.96 -1.17
N GLU A 8 9.06 -4.20 -1.91
CA GLU A 8 8.64 -2.93 -2.52
C GLU A 8 8.82 -3.00 -4.02
N SER A 9 8.01 -2.24 -4.77
CA SER A 9 8.21 -2.12 -6.20
C SER A 9 9.62 -1.58 -6.51
N PRO A 10 10.43 -2.29 -7.32
CA PRO A 10 11.74 -1.81 -7.75
C PRO A 10 11.61 -0.75 -8.87
N VAL A 11 10.43 -0.63 -9.50
CA VAL A 11 10.15 0.46 -10.43
C VAL A 11 10.02 1.74 -9.63
N PHE A 12 11.01 2.62 -9.80
CA PHE A 12 11.09 3.85 -9.03
C PHE A 12 9.94 4.81 -9.38
N LEU A 13 9.65 4.97 -10.68
CA LEU A 13 8.55 5.79 -11.18
C LEU A 13 7.63 4.94 -12.06
N PRO A 14 6.58 4.32 -11.50
CA PRO A 14 5.61 3.63 -12.31
C PRO A 14 4.80 4.64 -13.13
N THR A 15 4.67 4.39 -14.43
CA THR A 15 3.80 5.17 -15.33
C THR A 15 2.94 4.24 -16.18
N LEU A 16 1.76 4.72 -16.54
CA LEU A 16 0.79 3.98 -17.33
C LEU A 16 1.36 3.76 -18.72
N GLU A 17 2.01 4.77 -19.31
CA GLU A 17 2.70 4.65 -20.60
C GLU A 17 3.78 3.56 -20.61
N ARG A 18 4.54 3.39 -19.53
CA ARG A 18 5.47 2.28 -19.40
C ARG A 18 4.73 0.95 -19.28
N ALA A 19 3.74 0.86 -18.41
CA ALA A 19 3.00 -0.38 -18.20
C ALA A 19 2.30 -0.88 -19.47
N LYS A 20 1.72 0.02 -20.28
CA LYS A 20 1.08 -0.30 -21.56
C LYS A 20 2.02 -0.97 -22.58
N LYS A 21 3.34 -0.76 -22.47
CA LYS A 21 4.34 -1.40 -23.34
C LYS A 21 4.69 -2.83 -22.92
N LEU A 22 4.40 -3.20 -21.67
CA LEU A 22 4.79 -4.48 -21.07
C LEU A 22 3.63 -5.48 -20.98
N VAL A 23 2.39 -4.99 -20.96
CA VAL A 23 1.20 -5.83 -20.87
C VAL A 23 0.70 -6.28 -22.24
N PRO A 24 -0.01 -7.41 -22.32
CA PRO A 24 -0.68 -7.81 -23.55
C PRO A 24 -1.63 -6.71 -24.06
N GLN A 25 -1.72 -6.51 -25.38
CA GLN A 25 -2.55 -5.46 -25.99
C GLN A 25 -4.03 -5.51 -25.56
N ALA A 26 -4.54 -6.70 -25.23
CA ALA A 26 -5.90 -6.87 -24.73
C ALA A 26 -6.16 -6.21 -23.36
N PHE A 27 -5.12 -5.86 -22.59
CA PHE A 27 -5.26 -5.11 -21.33
C PHE A 27 -5.65 -3.64 -21.58
N LEU A 28 -5.28 -3.04 -22.72
CA LEU A 28 -5.45 -1.60 -22.94
C LEU A 28 -6.93 -1.17 -22.89
N PRO A 29 -7.86 -1.81 -23.62
CA PRO A 29 -9.27 -1.43 -23.52
C PRO A 29 -9.88 -1.73 -22.14
N CYS A 30 -9.31 -2.69 -21.40
CA CYS A 30 -9.72 -2.96 -20.03
C CYS A 30 -9.27 -1.85 -19.08
N TYR A 31 -8.04 -1.34 -19.23
CA TYR A 31 -7.53 -0.18 -18.50
C TYR A 31 -8.39 1.06 -18.76
N ASP A 32 -8.73 1.32 -20.01
CA ASP A 32 -9.62 2.43 -20.38
C ASP A 32 -11.00 2.30 -19.71
N TRP A 33 -11.53 1.08 -19.64
CA TRP A 33 -12.78 0.82 -18.92
C TRP A 33 -12.66 1.14 -17.43
N PHE A 34 -11.60 0.68 -16.75
CA PHE A 34 -11.40 0.96 -15.32
C PHE A 34 -11.24 2.44 -15.04
N MET A 35 -10.47 3.17 -15.87
CA MET A 35 -10.29 4.60 -15.73
C MET A 35 -11.60 5.36 -15.94
N SER A 36 -12.36 5.00 -16.98
CA SER A 36 -13.63 5.67 -17.33
C SER A 36 -14.75 5.40 -16.34
N ASN A 37 -14.68 4.31 -15.59
CA ASN A 37 -15.68 3.93 -14.58
C ASN A 37 -15.16 4.13 -13.15
N ALA A 38 -14.03 4.81 -12.94
CA ALA A 38 -13.48 5.03 -11.61
C ALA A 38 -14.47 5.84 -10.75
N GLY A 39 -14.85 5.28 -9.60
CA GLY A 39 -15.85 5.84 -8.69
C GLY A 39 -17.26 5.27 -8.88
N GLU A 40 -17.57 4.64 -10.02
CA GLU A 40 -18.90 4.13 -10.33
C GLU A 40 -19.29 2.92 -9.48
N LYS A 41 -20.59 2.76 -9.24
CA LYS A 41 -21.16 1.59 -8.57
C LYS A 41 -21.75 0.63 -9.59
N VAL A 42 -21.27 -0.61 -9.58
CA VAL A 42 -21.77 -1.69 -10.43
C VAL A 42 -22.55 -2.72 -9.61
N PRO A 43 -23.68 -3.25 -10.13
CA PRO A 43 -24.53 -4.15 -9.37
C PRO A 43 -23.89 -5.52 -9.12
N ARG A 44 -22.98 -5.94 -10.00
CA ARG A 44 -22.26 -7.22 -9.97
C ARG A 44 -20.88 -7.02 -10.60
N LEU A 45 -19.97 -7.98 -10.38
CA LEU A 45 -18.71 -8.02 -11.11
C LEU A 45 -18.98 -8.15 -12.63
N PRO A 46 -18.18 -7.48 -13.48
CA PRO A 46 -18.38 -7.44 -14.94
C PRO A 46 -18.71 -8.74 -15.66
N HIS A 47 -18.12 -9.86 -15.27
CA HIS A 47 -18.38 -11.16 -15.91
C HIS A 47 -19.83 -11.67 -15.71
N ASN A 48 -20.54 -11.15 -14.70
CA ASN A 48 -21.93 -11.45 -14.34
C ASN A 48 -22.89 -10.26 -14.56
N MET A 49 -22.44 -9.20 -15.24
CA MET A 49 -23.29 -8.04 -15.60
C MET A 49 -24.12 -8.31 -16.86
N HIS A 50 -25.27 -7.62 -16.95
CA HIS A 50 -26.12 -7.60 -18.13
C HIS A 50 -26.56 -6.14 -18.41
N PRO A 51 -26.16 -5.53 -19.54
CA PRO A 51 -25.17 -6.04 -20.50
C PRO A 51 -23.76 -6.15 -19.89
N LYS A 52 -22.92 -7.01 -20.48
CA LYS A 52 -21.49 -7.10 -20.10
C LYS A 52 -20.74 -5.91 -20.69
N PRO A 53 -19.70 -5.39 -20.00
CA PRO A 53 -18.78 -4.44 -20.61
C PRO A 53 -18.19 -4.93 -21.93
N THR A 54 -18.05 -4.02 -22.89
CA THR A 54 -17.48 -4.30 -24.21
C THR A 54 -15.96 -4.21 -24.16
N THR A 55 -15.31 -5.27 -23.69
CA THR A 55 -13.84 -5.40 -23.64
C THR A 55 -13.40 -6.70 -24.33
N PRO A 56 -12.18 -6.76 -24.91
CA PRO A 56 -11.71 -7.93 -25.65
C PRO A 56 -11.55 -9.18 -24.77
N ILE A 57 -11.34 -8.98 -23.48
CA ILE A 57 -11.28 -10.00 -22.45
C ILE A 57 -12.17 -9.59 -21.26
N PRO A 58 -12.65 -10.54 -20.43
CA PRO A 58 -13.38 -10.23 -19.20
C PRO A 58 -12.57 -9.29 -18.29
N LEU A 59 -13.26 -8.45 -17.52
CA LEU A 59 -12.62 -7.55 -16.55
C LEU A 59 -12.48 -8.15 -15.14
N SER A 60 -13.06 -9.32 -14.90
CA SER A 60 -13.05 -10.02 -13.62
C SER A 60 -13.49 -11.46 -13.79
N ARG A 61 -13.29 -12.28 -12.76
CA ARG A 61 -13.83 -13.64 -12.60
C ARG A 61 -14.31 -13.82 -11.16
N ASP A 62 -14.72 -15.03 -10.80
CA ASP A 62 -15.13 -15.34 -9.42
C ASP A 62 -13.97 -15.29 -8.42
N SER A 63 -12.74 -15.52 -8.90
CA SER A 63 -11.52 -15.39 -8.10
C SER A 63 -11.18 -13.93 -7.84
N GLY A 64 -10.84 -13.62 -6.57
CA GLY A 64 -10.46 -12.28 -6.11
C GLY A 64 -9.33 -11.63 -6.92
N ILE A 65 -8.41 -12.41 -7.48
CA ILE A 65 -7.38 -11.94 -8.41
C ILE A 65 -7.67 -12.58 -9.76
N TYR A 66 -7.90 -11.75 -10.79
CA TYR A 66 -8.12 -12.24 -12.15
C TYR A 66 -6.85 -12.10 -12.99
N ILE A 67 -6.40 -13.24 -13.52
CA ILE A 67 -5.29 -13.36 -14.46
C ILE A 67 -5.86 -13.93 -15.76
N PRO A 68 -5.83 -13.18 -16.88
CA PRO A 68 -6.20 -13.72 -18.18
C PRO A 68 -5.42 -14.99 -18.52
N GLY A 69 -6.12 -16.00 -19.04
CA GLY A 69 -5.52 -17.29 -19.42
C GLY A 69 -4.83 -17.22 -20.79
N ALA A 70 -4.02 -18.25 -21.10
CA ALA A 70 -3.28 -18.34 -22.37
C ALA A 70 -4.17 -18.36 -23.62
N ALA A 71 -5.44 -18.78 -23.49
CA ALA A 71 -6.42 -18.71 -24.58
C ALA A 71 -6.93 -17.29 -24.87
N GLN A 72 -6.64 -16.33 -24.00
CA GLN A 72 -7.14 -14.95 -24.07
C GLN A 72 -6.04 -13.96 -24.45
N VAL A 73 -4.83 -14.18 -23.92
CA VAL A 73 -3.67 -13.31 -24.14
C VAL A 73 -2.39 -14.14 -24.18
N GLU A 74 -1.41 -13.63 -24.90
CA GLU A 74 -0.02 -14.10 -24.85
C GLU A 74 0.79 -13.12 -23.98
N TYR A 75 1.61 -13.66 -23.09
CA TYR A 75 2.46 -12.87 -22.22
C TYR A 75 3.91 -12.97 -22.67
N ASP A 76 4.58 -11.82 -22.82
CA ASP A 76 5.99 -11.78 -23.14
C ASP A 76 6.84 -12.37 -22.00
N GLY A 77 7.81 -13.21 -22.37
CA GLY A 77 8.74 -13.83 -21.40
C GLY A 77 8.07 -14.73 -20.35
N GLY A 78 6.83 -15.17 -20.57
CA GLY A 78 6.09 -16.05 -19.65
C GLY A 78 5.64 -15.38 -18.35
N ARG A 79 5.83 -14.07 -18.19
CA ARG A 79 5.42 -13.32 -16.98
C ARG A 79 3.94 -13.00 -17.04
N ARG A 80 3.14 -13.68 -16.21
CA ARG A 80 1.70 -13.43 -16.08
C ARG A 80 1.45 -12.26 -15.13
N TYR A 81 0.53 -11.37 -15.50
CA TYR A 81 0.11 -10.22 -14.71
C TYR A 81 -1.36 -10.34 -14.31
N ALA A 82 -1.70 -9.85 -13.13
CA ALA A 82 -3.11 -9.68 -12.76
C ALA A 82 -3.70 -8.53 -13.58
N LEU A 83 -4.89 -8.73 -14.16
CA LEU A 83 -5.63 -7.65 -14.81
C LEU A 83 -6.42 -6.84 -13.78
N SER A 84 -7.01 -7.53 -12.81
CA SER A 84 -7.86 -6.90 -11.81
C SER A 84 -7.89 -7.68 -10.50
N VAL A 85 -8.20 -6.97 -9.43
CA VAL A 85 -8.55 -7.55 -8.14
C VAL A 85 -9.94 -7.12 -7.69
N HIS A 86 -10.60 -7.94 -6.88
CA HIS A 86 -11.79 -7.55 -6.17
C HIS A 86 -11.79 -8.06 -4.74
N SER A 87 -12.32 -7.25 -3.82
CA SER A 87 -12.59 -7.73 -2.47
C SER A 87 -13.82 -8.65 -2.48
N THR A 88 -13.74 -9.76 -1.75
CA THR A 88 -14.81 -10.77 -1.74
C THR A 88 -15.87 -10.49 -0.68
N GLY A 89 -15.61 -9.57 0.26
CA GLY A 89 -16.49 -9.29 1.40
C GLY A 89 -16.65 -10.47 2.38
N HIS A 90 -15.84 -11.52 2.23
CA HIS A 90 -15.85 -12.68 3.12
C HIS A 90 -15.11 -12.38 4.43
N ARG A 91 -15.68 -12.78 5.57
CA ARG A 91 -15.06 -12.69 6.92
C ARG A 91 -13.65 -13.29 7.05
N ARG A 92 -13.21 -14.13 6.10
CA ARG A 92 -11.85 -14.72 6.07
C ARG A 92 -10.81 -13.82 5.39
N TYR A 93 -11.22 -12.89 4.54
CA TYR A 93 -10.34 -11.97 3.83
C TYR A 93 -10.63 -10.55 4.32
N ASN A 94 -9.72 -10.01 5.13
CA ASN A 94 -9.91 -8.73 5.82
C ASN A 94 -9.42 -7.56 4.95
N ASP A 95 -9.84 -7.54 3.68
CA ASP A 95 -9.50 -6.42 2.78
C ASP A 95 -9.95 -5.12 3.44
N ARG A 96 -9.00 -4.20 3.63
CA ARG A 96 -9.24 -2.97 4.37
C ARG A 96 -10.12 -2.04 3.55
N ALA A 97 -10.85 -1.12 4.19
CA ALA A 97 -11.50 -0.07 3.40
C ALA A 97 -10.42 0.79 2.72
N PRO A 98 -10.65 1.24 1.48
CA PRO A 98 -9.71 2.14 0.83
C PRO A 98 -9.65 3.46 1.62
N ILE A 99 -8.44 3.86 1.95
CA ILE A 99 -8.13 5.12 2.65
C ILE A 99 -8.04 6.20 1.59
N ARG A 100 -8.87 7.24 1.67
CA ARG A 100 -8.81 8.39 0.74
C ARG A 100 -7.71 9.35 1.18
N LEU A 101 -6.97 9.87 0.21
CA LEU A 101 -5.87 10.81 0.42
C LEU A 101 -6.22 12.20 -0.07
N ALA A 102 -5.56 13.21 0.50
CA ALA A 102 -5.83 14.62 0.22
C ALA A 102 -5.48 15.06 -1.22
N ASP A 103 -4.68 14.28 -1.94
CA ASP A 103 -4.35 14.52 -3.36
C ASP A 103 -5.36 13.87 -4.33
N GLY A 104 -6.47 13.34 -3.81
CA GLY A 104 -7.52 12.70 -4.60
C GLY A 104 -7.27 11.21 -4.87
N THR A 105 -6.15 10.67 -4.40
CA THR A 105 -5.83 9.24 -4.49
C THR A 105 -6.38 8.44 -3.30
N TRP A 106 -6.12 7.15 -3.28
CA TRP A 106 -6.52 6.19 -2.28
C TRP A 106 -5.51 5.06 -2.15
N VAL A 107 -5.38 4.53 -0.94
CA VAL A 107 -4.58 3.34 -0.64
C VAL A 107 -5.49 2.22 -0.15
N LEU A 108 -5.26 1.01 -0.64
CA LEU A 108 -5.97 -0.19 -0.26
C LEU A 108 -4.99 -1.28 0.17
N SER A 109 -5.12 -1.76 1.41
CA SER A 109 -4.45 -3.01 1.80
C SER A 109 -5.30 -4.19 1.37
N TYR A 110 -4.79 -4.95 0.42
CA TYR A 110 -5.45 -6.09 -0.21
C TYR A 110 -4.82 -7.40 0.28
N ALA A 111 -5.63 -8.33 0.77
CA ALA A 111 -5.14 -9.60 1.30
C ALA A 111 -4.62 -10.51 0.17
N ALA A 112 -3.45 -11.11 0.38
CA ALA A 112 -2.95 -12.14 -0.52
C ALA A 112 -3.91 -13.35 -0.55
N HIS A 113 -3.91 -14.05 -1.68
CA HIS A 113 -4.69 -15.27 -1.82
C HIS A 113 -4.17 -16.37 -0.88
N GLU A 114 -5.06 -16.99 -0.09
CA GLU A 114 -4.74 -18.04 0.88
C GLU A 114 -5.40 -19.40 0.56
N GLY A 115 -5.97 -19.56 -0.64
CA GLY A 115 -6.57 -20.82 -1.06
C GLY A 115 -5.54 -21.95 -1.23
N SER A 116 -6.00 -23.20 -1.11
CA SER A 116 -5.17 -24.40 -1.33
C SER A 116 -4.72 -24.57 -2.78
N ASP A 117 -5.35 -23.86 -3.72
CA ASP A 117 -4.98 -23.86 -5.12
C ASP A 117 -3.84 -22.86 -5.39
N LEU A 118 -2.61 -23.32 -5.20
CA LEU A 118 -1.39 -22.59 -5.55
C LEU A 118 -1.07 -22.65 -7.05
N SER A 119 -1.79 -23.48 -7.84
CA SER A 119 -1.45 -23.78 -9.24
C SER A 119 -1.66 -22.59 -10.19
N GLN A 120 -2.58 -21.67 -9.83
CA GLN A 120 -2.91 -20.50 -10.65
C GLN A 120 -1.91 -19.35 -10.51
N GLY A 121 -1.05 -19.36 -9.48
CA GLY A 121 -0.04 -18.33 -9.29
C GLY A 121 -0.61 -16.93 -9.00
N TYR A 122 -1.76 -16.82 -8.31
CA TYR A 122 -2.42 -15.54 -8.04
C TYR A 122 -1.52 -14.48 -7.41
N ASN A 123 -0.88 -14.82 -6.29
CA ASN A 123 0.05 -13.92 -5.60
C ASN A 123 1.29 -13.66 -6.45
N ALA A 124 1.76 -14.64 -7.23
CA ALA A 124 2.89 -14.46 -8.13
C ALA A 124 2.59 -13.43 -9.23
N ALA A 125 1.38 -13.41 -9.78
CA ALA A 125 0.97 -12.42 -10.77
C ALA A 125 0.86 -11.00 -10.19
N LEU A 126 0.37 -10.84 -8.96
CA LEU A 126 0.41 -9.54 -8.26
C LEU A 126 1.83 -9.12 -7.89
N MET A 127 2.69 -10.07 -7.51
CA MET A 127 4.12 -9.79 -7.30
C MET A 127 4.80 -9.37 -8.62
N ASN A 128 4.43 -9.94 -9.76
CA ASN A 128 4.91 -9.47 -11.06
C ASN A 128 4.41 -8.04 -11.35
N CYS A 129 3.13 -7.73 -11.04
CA CYS A 129 2.62 -6.37 -11.13
C CYS A 129 3.40 -5.39 -10.25
N LEU A 130 3.74 -5.80 -9.03
CA LEU A 130 4.60 -5.03 -8.12
C LEU A 130 6.00 -4.82 -8.70
N ASN A 131 6.64 -5.91 -9.13
CA ASN A 131 8.01 -5.90 -9.62
C ASN A 131 8.17 -5.09 -10.92
N ASP A 132 7.18 -5.18 -11.80
CA ASP A 132 7.23 -4.56 -13.12
C ASP A 132 6.38 -3.28 -13.19
N GLY A 133 5.86 -2.76 -12.07
CA GLY A 133 5.11 -1.51 -12.01
C GLY A 133 3.84 -1.50 -12.89
N ILE A 134 3.17 -2.65 -12.98
CA ILE A 134 1.96 -2.84 -13.80
C ILE A 134 0.72 -2.57 -12.94
N PRO A 135 -0.20 -1.68 -13.36
CA PRO A 135 -1.39 -1.40 -12.60
C PRO A 135 -2.43 -2.52 -12.74
N VAL A 136 -3.29 -2.63 -11.73
CA VAL A 136 -4.41 -3.56 -11.69
C VAL A 136 -5.71 -2.79 -11.54
N GLY A 137 -6.78 -3.24 -12.21
CA GLY A 137 -8.11 -2.72 -11.98
C GLY A 137 -8.67 -3.17 -10.62
N VAL A 138 -9.33 -2.28 -9.88
CA VAL A 138 -9.75 -2.57 -8.51
C VAL A 138 -11.26 -2.42 -8.35
N PHE A 139 -11.89 -3.48 -7.84
CA PHE A 139 -13.27 -3.45 -7.35
C PHE A 139 -13.29 -3.65 -5.83
N VAL A 140 -14.10 -2.88 -5.11
CA VAL A 140 -14.36 -3.10 -3.70
C VAL A 140 -15.82 -3.43 -3.49
N LYS A 141 -16.09 -4.48 -2.71
CA LYS A 141 -17.46 -4.85 -2.34
C LYS A 141 -18.14 -3.69 -1.63
N GLU A 142 -19.27 -3.25 -2.17
CA GLU A 142 -20.10 -2.22 -1.57
C GLU A 142 -21.57 -2.61 -1.73
N ALA A 143 -22.18 -3.10 -0.66
CA ALA A 143 -23.53 -3.63 -0.74
C ALA A 143 -24.56 -2.54 -1.12
N PRO A 144 -25.53 -2.85 -2.02
CA PRO A 144 -25.54 -3.99 -2.94
C PRO A 144 -24.56 -3.75 -4.11
N GLY A 145 -23.74 -4.76 -4.44
CA GLY A 145 -22.82 -4.70 -5.58
C GLY A 145 -21.35 -4.41 -5.23
N TYR A 146 -20.69 -3.64 -6.09
CA TYR A 146 -19.27 -3.29 -6.01
C TYR A 146 -19.06 -1.85 -6.45
N ARG A 147 -18.07 -1.17 -5.86
CA ARG A 147 -17.53 0.09 -6.36
C ARG A 147 -16.30 -0.19 -7.20
N VAL A 148 -16.21 0.46 -8.36
CA VAL A 148 -15.00 0.49 -9.18
C VAL A 148 -14.10 1.58 -8.62
N LEU A 149 -12.90 1.25 -8.16
CA LEU A 149 -11.94 2.25 -7.67
C LEU A 149 -11.00 2.79 -8.75
N GLY A 150 -11.06 2.22 -9.95
CA GLY A 150 -10.16 2.54 -11.06
C GLY A 150 -8.95 1.62 -11.12
N LEU A 151 -7.87 2.10 -11.71
CA LEU A 151 -6.58 1.42 -11.75
C LEU A 151 -5.74 1.75 -10.51
N ALA A 152 -4.87 0.85 -10.08
CA ALA A 152 -3.93 1.08 -8.99
C ALA A 152 -2.61 0.36 -9.21
N TYR A 153 -1.50 0.99 -8.83
CA TYR A 153 -0.21 0.32 -8.75
C TYR A 153 -0.12 -0.55 -7.51
N VAL A 154 0.58 -1.68 -7.63
CA VAL A 154 0.96 -2.53 -6.49
C VAL A 154 2.29 -2.00 -5.97
N GLU A 155 2.30 -1.29 -4.85
CA GLU A 155 3.49 -0.59 -4.35
C GLU A 155 4.31 -1.43 -3.38
N GLN A 156 3.66 -2.28 -2.59
CA GLN A 156 4.29 -3.06 -1.52
C GLN A 156 3.61 -4.42 -1.32
N TYR A 157 4.38 -5.39 -0.84
CA TYR A 157 3.88 -6.62 -0.24
C TYR A 157 4.55 -6.87 1.11
N ASN A 158 3.77 -6.99 2.18
CA ASN A 158 4.26 -7.35 3.50
C ASN A 158 4.05 -8.86 3.71
N SER A 159 5.13 -9.62 3.86
CA SER A 159 5.07 -11.09 3.97
C SER A 159 4.64 -11.58 5.36
N VAL A 160 4.76 -10.74 6.38
CA VAL A 160 4.29 -11.03 7.74
C VAL A 160 2.78 -10.92 7.81
N THR A 161 2.22 -9.81 7.32
CA THR A 161 0.78 -9.56 7.33
C THR A 161 0.07 -10.17 6.13
N ARG A 162 0.82 -10.62 5.11
CA ARG A 162 0.32 -11.12 3.82
C ARG A 162 -0.58 -10.13 3.09
N MET A 163 -0.24 -8.84 3.18
CA MET A 163 -1.00 -7.76 2.57
C MET A 163 -0.21 -7.11 1.42
N PHE A 164 -0.88 -6.92 0.29
CA PHE A 164 -0.46 -6.02 -0.76
C PHE A 164 -0.96 -4.60 -0.47
N THR A 165 -0.16 -3.59 -0.81
CA THR A 165 -0.58 -2.19 -0.78
C THR A 165 -0.81 -1.73 -2.21
N LEU A 166 -2.06 -1.37 -2.52
CA LEU A 166 -2.48 -0.85 -3.81
C LEU A 166 -2.74 0.65 -3.69
N HIS A 167 -2.28 1.44 -4.65
CA HIS A 167 -2.43 2.90 -4.66
C HIS A 167 -2.98 3.38 -6.01
N GLY A 168 -4.12 4.08 -5.98
CA GLY A 168 -4.83 4.59 -7.16
C GLY A 168 -5.70 5.81 -6.82
N PRO A 169 -6.57 6.32 -7.71
CA PRO A 169 -6.74 5.84 -9.06
C PRO A 169 -5.57 6.32 -9.92
N VAL A 170 -5.00 5.41 -10.72
CA VAL A 170 -4.04 5.76 -11.77
C VAL A 170 -4.82 6.38 -12.94
N SER A 171 -4.43 7.59 -13.32
CA SER A 171 -5.00 8.37 -14.42
C SER A 171 -3.96 9.39 -14.89
N ALA A 172 -4.14 9.94 -16.09
CA ALA A 172 -3.27 11.01 -16.59
C ALA A 172 -3.20 12.21 -15.62
N ALA A 173 -4.31 12.53 -14.93
CA ALA A 173 -4.36 13.63 -13.97
C ALA A 173 -3.53 13.33 -12.70
N THR A 174 -3.68 12.14 -12.12
CA THR A 174 -2.95 11.74 -10.90
C THR A 174 -1.46 11.48 -11.17
N GLU A 175 -1.11 11.02 -12.37
CA GLU A 175 0.30 10.94 -12.80
C GLU A 175 0.93 12.32 -13.00
N THR A 176 0.23 13.24 -13.68
CA THR A 176 0.72 14.62 -13.90
C THR A 176 0.87 15.38 -12.57
N ALA A 177 -0.02 15.12 -11.62
CA ALA A 177 0.08 15.66 -10.26
C ALA A 177 1.23 15.04 -9.44
N GLY A 178 1.90 14.01 -9.97
CA GLY A 178 3.01 13.35 -9.31
C GLY A 178 2.59 12.53 -8.10
N SER A 179 1.35 12.03 -8.03
CA SER A 179 0.84 11.27 -6.87
C SER A 179 1.61 9.98 -6.63
N PHE A 180 2.12 9.35 -7.70
CA PHE A 180 2.90 8.09 -7.64
C PHE A 180 4.41 8.31 -7.64
N VAL A 181 4.86 9.57 -7.59
CA VAL A 181 6.26 9.91 -7.48
C VAL A 181 6.73 9.59 -6.06
N PRO A 182 7.78 8.78 -5.88
CA PRO A 182 8.36 8.57 -4.56
C PRO A 182 8.75 9.91 -3.93
N HIS A 183 8.54 10.03 -2.62
CA HIS A 183 9.02 11.19 -1.89
C HIS A 183 10.53 11.43 -2.14
N GLY A 184 10.98 12.68 -2.04
CA GLY A 184 12.40 13.04 -2.22
C GLY A 184 12.94 12.93 -3.65
N PHE A 185 12.13 12.51 -4.62
CA PHE A 185 12.50 12.55 -6.04
C PHE A 185 12.77 14.00 -6.51
N GLU A 186 11.98 14.96 -6.06
CA GLU A 186 12.16 16.38 -6.40
C GLU A 186 13.40 17.01 -5.78
N GLU A 187 13.93 16.39 -4.72
CA GLU A 187 15.18 16.83 -4.08
C GLU A 187 16.42 16.35 -4.83
N LEU A 188 16.25 15.44 -5.80
CA LEU A 188 17.36 14.93 -6.60
C LEU A 188 17.81 16.00 -7.61
N PRO A 189 19.10 16.02 -7.97
CA PRO A 189 19.59 16.79 -9.11
C PRO A 189 18.76 16.51 -10.38
N GLU A 190 18.55 17.53 -11.22
CA GLU A 190 17.71 17.42 -12.44
C GLU A 190 18.17 16.30 -13.40
N ASP A 191 19.48 16.08 -13.48
CA ASP A 191 20.07 15.00 -14.26
C ASP A 191 19.73 13.62 -13.70
N GLU A 192 19.75 13.45 -12.37
CA GLU A 192 19.29 12.22 -11.72
C GLU A 192 17.78 12.01 -11.90
N GLN A 193 16.98 13.08 -11.76
CA GLN A 193 15.54 13.02 -12.02
C GLN A 193 15.25 12.54 -13.44
N LYS A 194 15.94 13.10 -14.43
CA LYS A 194 15.78 12.73 -15.83
C LYS A 194 16.17 11.28 -16.09
N ILE A 195 17.30 10.83 -15.52
CA ILE A 195 17.71 9.41 -15.59
C ILE A 195 16.62 8.51 -15.03
N LEU A 196 16.08 8.85 -13.85
CA LEU A 196 15.06 8.07 -13.16
C LEU A 196 13.69 8.06 -13.88
N MET A 197 13.31 9.14 -14.56
CA MET A 197 12.10 9.21 -15.40
C MET A 197 12.23 8.38 -16.69
N GLU A 198 13.43 8.30 -17.25
CA GLU A 198 13.73 7.52 -18.46
C GLU A 198 13.97 6.03 -18.15
N LEU A 199 13.86 5.60 -16.88
CA LEU A 199 14.01 4.19 -16.48
C LEU A 199 12.82 3.34 -16.95
N ASP A 200 13.07 2.43 -17.87
CA ASP A 200 12.11 1.39 -18.25
C ASP A 200 12.25 0.09 -17.44
N GLY A 201 13.18 0.03 -16.48
CA GLY A 201 13.39 -1.12 -15.60
C GLY A 201 14.15 -2.30 -16.24
N GLN A 202 14.69 -2.18 -17.46
CA GLN A 202 15.52 -3.22 -18.08
C GLN A 202 17.03 -3.01 -17.89
N ASP A 203 17.47 -1.88 -17.34
CA ASP A 203 18.89 -1.54 -17.17
C ASP A 203 19.38 -1.81 -15.72
N GLU A 204 20.03 -2.95 -15.51
CA GLU A 204 20.48 -3.45 -14.19
C GLU A 204 21.38 -2.46 -13.42
N ARG A 205 22.16 -1.63 -14.13
CA ARG A 205 23.03 -0.62 -13.49
C ARG A 205 22.25 0.48 -12.79
N ARG A 206 20.98 0.71 -13.15
CA ARG A 206 20.19 1.86 -12.71
C ARG A 206 19.15 1.52 -11.63
N VAL A 207 18.81 0.24 -11.44
CA VAL A 207 18.04 -0.26 -10.29
C VAL A 207 18.80 -0.03 -8.98
N VAL A 208 20.14 -0.12 -9.01
CA VAL A 208 21.01 0.18 -7.86
C VAL A 208 20.86 1.64 -7.43
N THR A 209 20.81 2.59 -8.38
CA THR A 209 20.62 4.01 -8.10
C THR A 209 19.28 4.29 -7.43
N ALA A 210 18.18 3.72 -7.96
CA ALA A 210 16.86 3.84 -7.35
C ALA A 210 16.80 3.27 -5.91
N GLN A 211 17.44 2.11 -5.69
CA GLN A 211 17.53 1.51 -4.35
C GLN A 211 18.39 2.35 -3.38
N GLN A 212 19.47 2.95 -3.87
CA GLN A 212 20.32 3.84 -3.09
C GLN A 212 19.54 5.08 -2.65
N VAL A 213 18.86 5.76 -3.59
CA VAL A 213 18.01 6.91 -3.30
C VAL A 213 16.95 6.58 -2.24
N ARG A 214 16.27 5.44 -2.37
CA ARG A 214 15.27 5.00 -1.37
C ARG A 214 15.89 4.77 0.01
N ARG A 215 17.07 4.16 0.08
CA ARG A 215 17.77 3.93 1.36
C ARG A 215 18.20 5.24 2.00
N GLU A 216 18.74 6.17 1.22
CA GLU A 216 19.13 7.49 1.70
C GLU A 216 17.92 8.26 2.24
N GLN A 217 16.78 8.23 1.55
CA GLN A 217 15.55 8.86 2.00
C GLN A 217 14.95 8.22 3.26
N GLN A 218 14.94 6.88 3.35
CA GLN A 218 14.56 6.19 4.59
C GLN A 218 15.50 6.56 5.75
N GLY A 219 16.79 6.74 5.47
CA GLY A 219 17.77 7.28 6.41
C GLY A 219 17.42 8.70 6.87
N LYS A 220 17.16 9.63 5.93
CA LYS A 220 16.74 11.00 6.23
C LYS A 220 15.47 11.06 7.07
N PHE A 221 14.44 10.26 6.74
CA PHE A 221 13.19 10.17 7.50
C PHE A 221 13.44 9.68 8.92
N ARG A 222 14.24 8.62 9.07
CA ARG A 222 14.64 8.11 10.37
C ARG A 222 15.36 9.17 11.20
N GLU A 223 16.33 9.86 10.61
CA GLU A 223 17.05 10.93 11.30
C GLU A 223 16.13 12.09 11.70
N ALA A 224 15.20 12.47 10.84
CA ALA A 224 14.21 13.49 11.14
C ALA A 224 13.34 13.10 12.34
N LEU A 225 12.88 11.84 12.41
CA LEU A 225 12.14 11.33 13.56
C LEU A 225 12.99 11.20 14.82
N LEU A 226 14.25 10.77 14.71
CA LEU A 226 15.19 10.76 15.85
C LEU A 226 15.33 12.16 16.45
N ARG A 227 15.52 13.19 15.61
CA ARG A 227 15.58 14.58 16.06
C ARG A 227 14.25 15.03 16.67
N ALA A 228 13.13 14.77 15.98
CA ALA A 228 11.80 15.18 16.41
C ALA A 228 11.41 14.60 17.79
N TYR A 229 11.80 13.35 18.07
CA TYR A 229 11.47 12.67 19.32
C TYR A 229 12.58 12.70 20.37
N SER A 230 13.68 13.45 20.13
CA SER A 230 14.87 13.45 21.01
C SER A 230 15.37 12.02 21.29
N GLU A 231 15.48 11.23 20.23
CA GLU A 231 15.98 9.84 20.25
C GLU A 231 15.26 8.94 21.25
N THR A 232 13.98 9.21 21.51
CA THR A 232 13.21 8.55 22.56
C THR A 232 11.96 7.88 21.98
N CYS A 233 11.75 6.60 22.27
CA CYS A 233 10.55 5.87 21.89
C CYS A 233 9.29 6.60 22.40
N ALA A 234 8.35 6.84 21.49
CA ALA A 234 7.12 7.58 21.75
C ALA A 234 6.21 6.90 22.79
N ILE A 235 6.30 5.57 22.92
CA ILE A 235 5.49 4.78 23.85
C ILE A 235 6.29 4.43 25.12
N THR A 236 7.50 3.88 24.98
CA THR A 236 8.22 3.31 26.15
C THR A 236 9.13 4.29 26.87
N GLY A 237 9.46 5.43 26.25
CA GLY A 237 10.50 6.32 26.76
C GLY A 237 11.93 5.77 26.65
N VAL A 238 12.13 4.61 26.02
CA VAL A 238 13.48 4.05 25.78
C VAL A 238 14.24 4.98 24.84
N ASN A 239 15.44 5.39 25.25
CA ASN A 239 16.30 6.33 24.53
C ASN A 239 17.59 5.67 24.01
N VAL A 240 17.48 4.44 23.51
CA VAL A 240 18.59 3.68 22.92
C VAL A 240 18.37 3.69 21.40
N PRO A 241 19.02 4.58 20.63
CA PRO A 241 18.71 4.80 19.21
C PRO A 241 18.73 3.52 18.35
N GLU A 242 19.60 2.55 18.70
CA GLU A 242 19.80 1.29 17.98
C GLU A 242 18.56 0.39 17.99
N VAL A 243 17.71 0.49 19.01
CA VAL A 243 16.46 -0.31 19.09
C VAL A 243 15.24 0.45 18.57
N LEU A 244 15.40 1.72 18.21
CA LEU A 244 14.33 2.57 17.70
C LEU A 244 14.18 2.38 16.20
N GLN A 245 12.95 2.52 15.72
CA GLN A 245 12.54 2.45 14.34
C GLN A 245 11.58 3.60 14.02
N ALA A 246 11.72 4.12 12.82
CA ALA A 246 10.79 5.09 12.26
C ALA A 246 9.57 4.33 11.74
N ALA A 247 8.48 4.34 12.50
CA ALA A 247 7.23 3.71 12.11
C ALA A 247 6.39 4.71 11.33
N HIS A 248 5.93 4.34 10.15
CA HIS A 248 4.94 5.14 9.42
C HIS A 248 3.56 4.95 10.06
N ILE A 249 2.80 6.02 10.24
CA ILE A 249 1.40 5.95 10.68
C ILE A 249 0.57 5.33 9.55
N ASN A 250 0.73 5.87 8.35
CA ASN A 250 0.18 5.33 7.12
C ASN A 250 1.33 4.85 6.23
N PRO A 251 1.34 3.57 5.81
CA PRO A 251 2.37 3.01 4.94
C PRO A 251 2.38 3.58 3.52
N TYR A 252 1.42 4.45 3.17
CA TYR A 252 1.45 5.26 1.96
C TYR A 252 2.84 5.86 1.73
N ARG A 253 3.38 5.79 0.50
CA ARG A 253 4.74 6.22 0.14
C ARG A 253 4.84 7.29 -0.95
N GLY A 254 3.73 7.95 -1.31
CA GLY A 254 3.74 9.09 -2.23
C GLY A 254 4.40 10.33 -1.62
N ARG A 255 4.39 11.45 -2.34
CA ARG A 255 5.06 12.72 -1.95
C ARG A 255 4.90 13.16 -0.50
N LYS A 256 3.81 12.79 0.19
CA LYS A 256 3.47 13.23 1.56
C LYS A 256 3.80 12.21 2.68
N SER A 257 4.48 11.13 2.35
CA SER A 257 4.65 9.97 3.23
C SER A 257 5.83 10.02 4.21
N GLN A 258 6.95 10.60 3.80
CA GLN A 258 8.18 10.66 4.60
C GLN A 258 8.29 12.00 5.35
N VAL A 259 7.13 12.53 5.78
CA VAL A 259 7.08 13.71 6.65
C VAL A 259 6.99 13.23 8.10
N VAL A 260 7.61 13.98 9.02
CA VAL A 260 7.63 13.61 10.44
C VAL A 260 6.22 13.39 10.99
N ASN A 261 5.23 14.14 10.51
CA ASN A 261 3.83 13.99 10.91
C ASN A 261 3.19 12.65 10.48
N ASN A 262 3.74 11.93 9.49
CA ASN A 262 3.32 10.56 9.16
C ASN A 262 4.19 9.52 9.88
N GLY A 263 4.92 9.93 10.93
CA GLY A 263 5.90 9.11 11.60
C GLY A 263 5.72 9.07 13.11
N ILE A 264 6.01 7.92 13.70
CA ILE A 264 6.16 7.75 15.15
C ILE A 264 7.47 7.00 15.39
N LEU A 265 8.31 7.51 16.28
CA LEU A 265 9.53 6.82 16.66
C LEU A 265 9.21 5.74 17.71
N LEU A 266 9.32 4.47 17.34
CA LEU A 266 8.92 3.33 18.18
C LEU A 266 10.09 2.36 18.41
N ARG A 267 10.06 1.64 19.53
CA ARG A 267 10.92 0.46 19.71
C ARG A 267 10.52 -0.61 18.70
N ALA A 268 11.49 -1.38 18.19
CA ALA A 268 11.28 -2.31 17.07
C ALA A 268 10.13 -3.31 17.28
N ASP A 269 9.95 -3.85 18.49
CA ASP A 269 8.84 -4.75 18.82
C ASP A 269 7.48 -4.04 18.75
N LEU A 270 7.37 -2.80 19.24
CA LEU A 270 6.15 -2.01 19.18
C LEU A 270 5.82 -1.56 17.75
N HIS A 271 6.83 -1.26 16.95
CA HIS A 271 6.64 -0.99 15.53
C HIS A 271 6.00 -2.19 14.82
N LEU A 272 6.52 -3.40 15.05
CA LEU A 272 5.94 -4.63 14.49
C LEU A 272 4.49 -4.85 14.97
N LEU A 273 4.18 -4.56 16.23
CA LEU A 273 2.81 -4.64 16.75
C LEU A 273 1.89 -3.58 16.17
N TYR A 274 2.41 -2.38 15.89
CA TYR A 274 1.68 -1.27 15.28
C TYR A 274 1.30 -1.64 13.85
N ASP A 275 2.28 -2.06 13.03
CA ASP A 275 2.05 -2.56 11.67
C ASP A 275 1.04 -3.71 11.62
N ALA A 276 1.11 -4.61 12.60
CA ALA A 276 0.20 -5.75 12.75
C ALA A 276 -1.18 -5.38 13.32
N HIS A 277 -1.45 -4.11 13.59
CA HIS A 277 -2.70 -3.61 14.19
C HIS A 277 -3.05 -4.34 15.51
N LEU A 278 -2.02 -4.73 16.25
CA LEU A 278 -2.15 -5.25 17.62
C LEU A 278 -2.03 -4.14 18.65
N ILE A 279 -1.43 -3.00 18.27
CA ILE A 279 -1.53 -1.73 18.98
C ILE A 279 -1.95 -0.64 18.02
N SER A 280 -2.57 0.42 18.54
CA SER A 280 -2.83 1.66 17.79
C SER A 280 -2.84 2.85 18.74
N VAL A 281 -3.01 4.05 18.20
CA VAL A 281 -3.07 5.31 18.96
C VAL A 281 -4.40 5.96 18.66
N GLU A 282 -5.18 6.25 19.69
CA GLU A 282 -6.45 6.95 19.56
C GLU A 282 -6.20 8.39 19.10
N PRO A 283 -6.84 8.85 18.01
CA PRO A 283 -6.50 10.14 17.37
C PRO A 283 -6.76 11.35 18.27
N ASP A 284 -7.81 11.32 19.09
CA ASP A 284 -8.22 12.46 19.92
C ASP A 284 -7.40 12.60 21.20
N SER A 285 -7.12 11.47 21.87
CA SER A 285 -6.43 11.46 23.17
C SER A 285 -4.91 11.23 23.06
N LEU A 286 -4.45 10.74 21.91
CA LEU A 286 -3.11 10.19 21.69
C LEU A 286 -2.78 9.03 22.65
N SER A 287 -3.79 8.34 23.16
CA SER A 287 -3.59 7.18 24.05
C SER A 287 -3.38 5.91 23.24
N VAL A 288 -2.43 5.08 23.67
CA VAL A 288 -2.18 3.77 23.07
C VAL A 288 -3.33 2.81 23.42
N SER A 289 -3.85 2.11 22.42
CA SER A 289 -4.86 1.05 22.58
C SER A 289 -4.27 -0.30 22.17
N LEU A 290 -4.55 -1.34 22.94
CA LEU A 290 -4.05 -2.70 22.71
C LEU A 290 -5.16 -3.66 22.27
N SER A 291 -4.80 -4.59 21.39
CA SER A 291 -5.59 -5.79 21.10
C SER A 291 -5.72 -6.65 22.35
N GLU A 292 -6.85 -7.32 22.54
CA GLU A 292 -7.03 -8.31 23.60
C GLU A 292 -5.99 -9.44 23.55
N ARG A 293 -5.46 -9.73 22.35
CA ARG A 293 -4.37 -10.71 22.16
C ARG A 293 -3.12 -10.35 22.95
N LEU A 294 -2.93 -9.08 23.30
CA LEU A 294 -1.84 -8.59 24.12
C LEU A 294 -2.22 -8.41 25.60
N GLY A 295 -3.50 -8.58 25.97
CA GLY A 295 -4.04 -8.24 27.28
C GLY A 295 -3.44 -9.03 28.45
N SER A 296 -2.93 -10.24 28.21
CA SER A 296 -2.26 -11.08 29.23
C SER A 296 -0.73 -11.07 29.12
N THR A 297 -0.17 -10.17 28.33
CA THR A 297 1.27 -10.09 28.05
C THR A 297 1.92 -8.91 28.75
N ALA A 298 3.26 -8.84 28.70
CA ALA A 298 4.01 -7.70 29.22
C ALA A 298 3.72 -6.37 28.50
N TYR A 299 3.02 -6.40 27.37
CA TYR A 299 2.61 -5.18 26.64
C TYR A 299 1.44 -4.46 27.30
N LEU A 300 0.64 -5.13 28.14
CA LEU A 300 -0.53 -4.54 28.81
C LEU A 300 -0.22 -3.20 29.52
N ARG A 301 0.99 -3.06 30.08
CA ARG A 301 1.45 -1.84 30.76
C ARG A 301 1.44 -0.58 29.88
N TYR A 302 1.44 -0.74 28.55
CA TYR A 302 1.39 0.37 27.61
C TYR A 302 -0.05 0.75 27.21
N ASN A 303 -1.05 -0.03 27.63
CA ASN A 303 -2.44 0.28 27.34
C ASN A 303 -2.86 1.58 28.04
N HIS A 304 -3.58 2.44 27.33
CA HIS A 304 -3.98 3.80 27.72
C HIS A 304 -2.81 4.74 28.04
N GLN A 305 -1.56 4.36 27.76
CA GLN A 305 -0.44 5.26 27.92
C GLN A 305 -0.51 6.34 26.84
N ARG A 306 -0.41 7.60 27.26
CA ARG A 306 -0.36 8.73 26.32
C ARG A 306 0.97 8.73 25.56
N LEU A 307 0.90 8.91 24.25
CA LEU A 307 2.07 9.05 23.39
C LEU A 307 2.91 10.27 23.84
N ARG A 308 4.22 10.11 23.87
CA ARG A 308 5.14 11.25 23.94
C ARG A 308 5.04 12.03 22.63
N GLU A 309 4.87 13.33 22.73
CA GLU A 309 4.86 14.22 21.58
C GLU A 309 6.28 14.61 21.16
N PRO A 310 6.49 14.97 19.87
CA PRO A 310 7.74 15.55 19.40
C PRO A 310 8.10 16.84 20.13
N VAL A 311 9.35 17.28 19.95
CA VAL A 311 9.89 18.53 20.54
C VAL A 311 9.16 19.79 20.07
N SER A 312 8.40 19.71 18.97
CA SER A 312 7.63 20.82 18.42
C SER A 312 6.28 20.32 17.90
N ALA A 313 5.23 21.13 18.09
CA ALA A 313 3.85 20.77 17.78
C ALA A 313 3.58 20.63 16.27
N ASP A 314 4.31 21.36 15.43
CA ASP A 314 4.23 21.24 13.96
C ASP A 314 4.74 19.89 13.44
N LEU A 315 5.51 19.16 14.26
CA LEU A 315 6.01 17.81 13.95
C LEU A 315 5.10 16.71 14.49
N ALA A 316 4.01 17.05 15.18
CA ALA A 316 3.13 16.08 15.81
C ALA A 316 2.52 15.09 14.79
N PRO A 317 2.29 13.82 15.21
CA PRO A 317 1.56 12.84 14.41
C PRO A 317 0.26 13.42 13.83
N ASN A 318 0.06 13.20 12.53
CA ASN A 318 -1.14 13.63 11.84
C ASN A 318 -2.35 12.83 12.35
N THR A 319 -3.33 13.51 12.94
CA THR A 319 -4.50 12.90 13.56
C THR A 319 -5.42 12.20 12.56
N ASP A 320 -5.50 12.67 11.31
CA ASP A 320 -6.29 12.00 10.28
C ASP A 320 -5.67 10.65 9.90
N LEU A 321 -4.34 10.58 9.81
CA LEU A 321 -3.62 9.34 9.57
C LEU A 321 -3.74 8.38 10.77
N LEU A 322 -3.69 8.91 11.99
CA LEU A 322 -3.95 8.12 13.20
C LEU A 322 -5.37 7.58 13.21
N ALA A 323 -6.37 8.39 12.87
CA ALA A 323 -7.77 7.98 12.85
C ALA A 323 -8.01 6.83 11.87
N VAL A 324 -7.36 6.88 10.70
CA VAL A 324 -7.39 5.81 9.72
C VAL A 324 -6.80 4.51 10.27
N HIS A 325 -5.60 4.57 10.88
CA HIS A 325 -5.00 3.39 11.49
C HIS A 325 -5.84 2.85 12.66
N TYR A 326 -6.42 3.74 13.45
CA TYR A 326 -7.24 3.41 14.62
C TYR A 326 -8.56 2.76 14.24
N GLU A 327 -9.24 3.25 13.20
CA GLU A 327 -10.45 2.63 12.67
C GLU A 327 -10.17 1.19 12.22
N GLN A 328 -9.05 0.98 11.53
CA GLN A 328 -8.64 -0.36 11.11
C GLN A 328 -8.34 -1.25 12.32
N PHE A 329 -7.61 -0.76 13.30
CA PHE A 329 -7.36 -1.46 14.56
C PHE A 329 -8.67 -1.91 15.24
N ARG A 330 -9.69 -1.03 15.30
CA ARG A 330 -11.00 -1.36 15.87
C ARG A 330 -11.74 -2.44 15.08
N ARG A 331 -11.65 -2.43 13.76
CA ARG A 331 -12.26 -3.46 12.90
C ARG A 331 -11.62 -4.83 13.10
N GLU A 332 -10.30 -4.86 13.30
CA GLU A 332 -9.54 -6.10 13.54
C GLU A 332 -9.66 -6.60 14.99
N ASN A 333 -10.05 -5.74 15.93
CA ASN A 333 -10.14 -6.02 17.37
C ASN A 333 -11.52 -5.62 17.94
N PRO A 334 -12.60 -6.36 17.59
CA PRO A 334 -13.99 -5.96 17.85
C PRO A 334 -14.42 -5.92 19.32
N ALA A 335 -13.63 -6.47 20.24
CA ALA A 335 -14.00 -6.59 21.65
C ALA A 335 -13.78 -5.32 22.49
N LEU A 336 -13.37 -4.20 21.88
CA LEU A 336 -13.12 -2.92 22.56
C LEU A 336 -14.33 -1.98 22.62
N VAL A 337 -15.52 -2.45 22.22
CA VAL A 337 -16.77 -1.68 22.34
C VAL A 337 -17.75 -2.43 23.22
N ALA A 338 -17.55 -2.31 24.54
CA ALA A 338 -18.57 -2.56 25.55
C ALA A 338 -18.41 -1.51 26.66
#